data_AF-R1DXV0-F1
#
_entry.id   AF-R1DXV0-F1
#
_cell.length_a   1.000
_cell.length_b   1.000
_cell.length_c   1.000
_cell.angle_alpha   90.00
_cell.angle_beta   90.00
_cell.angle_gamma   90.00
#
_symmetry.space_group_name_H-M   'P 1'
#
loop_
_entity.id
_entity.type
_entity.pdbx_description
1 polymer ?
#
loop_
_entity_poly.entity_id
_entity_poly.type
_entity_poly.pdbx_seq_one_letter_code
_entity_poly.pdbx_strand_id
1 'polypeptide(L)'
;MRWQALARRLLPPRSAVAAAAAAAATAAVAVAYTEPRLRAAEPDHIFVINGFYMAMREKYTKPGASIHYYLVEWEPSELAWFDFRMNVLGSTDPAAAQPGSLRNIIYSDWRALGLASEPNVGDNGVHASASPFEAMCERLNWVGMPLEEDSFGRALLDAGIPRVAFEGKKQSLFDALEDSGYAECLAKAQAIAGVSGAIPEGKMQAFVFIKPHAVTGATQTLVARSLAEAGVKIYAEGELDAAAIERDRLIDNHYYAIANKASLTQPRDLNPPAAKQEEFRRKFGIAWRDAIEAGLVYNAVDGCKRLAIGGSAMDAKWATAKKERAAASVSPPPLQEGALVKFGGGFYAGKIGADSASPASWATPLLLSLYALLGGLTK
;
A
#
# COMPACT_ATOMS: atom_id res chain seq x y z
N MET A 1 -43.25 -60.98 -25.30
CA MET A 1 -42.22 -61.95 -24.81
C MET A 1 -41.00 -61.76 -25.68
N ARG A 2 -39.76 -61.53 -25.25
CA ARG A 2 -39.05 -61.56 -23.97
C ARG A 2 -37.76 -60.78 -24.29
N TRP A 3 -37.43 -59.65 -23.67
CA TRP A 3 -36.04 -59.12 -23.58
C TRP A 3 -35.93 -57.86 -22.69
N GLN A 4 -37.04 -57.15 -22.40
CA GLN A 4 -37.02 -56.01 -21.44
C GLN A 4 -37.31 -56.39 -19.97
N ALA A 5 -37.74 -57.63 -19.70
CA ALA A 5 -38.05 -58.09 -18.34
C ALA A 5 -36.87 -58.78 -17.62
N LEU A 6 -35.75 -59.06 -18.31
CA LEU A 6 -34.58 -59.72 -17.72
C LEU A 6 -33.53 -58.74 -17.18
N ALA A 7 -33.46 -57.51 -17.71
CA ALA A 7 -32.48 -56.51 -17.28
C ALA A 7 -32.81 -55.83 -15.93
N ARG A 8 -34.01 -56.03 -15.38
CA ARG A 8 -34.44 -55.47 -14.08
C ARG A 8 -34.20 -56.38 -12.87
N ARG A 9 -33.58 -57.56 -13.06
CA ARG A 9 -33.27 -58.50 -11.96
C ARG A 9 -31.78 -58.61 -11.60
N LEU A 10 -30.90 -57.85 -12.25
CA LEU A 10 -29.44 -57.91 -12.01
C LEU A 10 -28.80 -56.57 -11.64
N LEU A 11 -29.58 -55.50 -11.47
CA LEU A 11 -29.07 -54.21 -11.01
C LEU A 11 -29.53 -53.98 -9.56
N PRO A 12 -28.60 -53.66 -8.63
CA PRO A 12 -28.95 -53.37 -7.26
C PRO A 12 -29.89 -52.15 -7.20
N PRO A 13 -30.81 -52.07 -6.23
CA PRO A 13 -31.75 -50.97 -6.12
C PRO A 13 -31.01 -49.62 -6.05
N ARG A 14 -31.58 -48.55 -6.62
CA ARG A 14 -30.97 -47.21 -6.64
C ARG A 14 -30.53 -46.70 -5.26
N SER A 15 -31.16 -47.17 -4.19
CA SER A 15 -30.75 -46.92 -2.80
C SER A 15 -29.40 -47.54 -2.43
N ALA A 16 -29.05 -48.70 -2.98
CA ALA A 16 -27.76 -49.36 -2.75
C ALA A 16 -26.60 -48.68 -3.52
N VAL A 17 -26.88 -48.12 -4.70
CA VAL A 17 -25.88 -47.34 -5.48
C VAL A 17 -25.61 -45.98 -4.82
N ALA A 18 -26.65 -45.32 -4.29
CA ALA A 18 -26.50 -44.08 -3.53
C ALA A 18 -25.79 -44.29 -2.19
N ALA A 19 -26.08 -45.40 -1.49
CA ALA A 19 -25.38 -45.75 -0.25
C ALA A 19 -23.92 -46.13 -0.50
N ALA A 20 -23.60 -46.82 -1.60
CA ALA A 20 -22.22 -47.16 -1.97
C ALA A 20 -21.41 -45.91 -2.39
N ALA A 21 -22.03 -44.97 -3.11
CA ALA A 21 -21.39 -43.70 -3.46
C ALA A 21 -21.16 -42.80 -2.23
N ALA A 22 -22.12 -42.76 -1.29
CA ALA A 22 -21.95 -42.07 -0.02
C ALA A 22 -20.86 -42.73 0.85
N ALA A 23 -20.83 -44.07 0.95
CA ALA A 23 -19.80 -44.79 1.69
C ALA A 23 -18.40 -44.63 1.06
N ALA A 24 -18.30 -44.58 -0.27
CA ALA A 24 -17.04 -44.32 -0.97
C ALA A 24 -16.55 -42.87 -0.79
N ALA A 25 -17.47 -41.89 -0.75
CA ALA A 25 -17.13 -40.49 -0.43
C ALA A 25 -16.70 -40.34 1.04
N THR A 26 -17.38 -41.00 1.98
CA THR A 26 -16.99 -41.00 3.39
C THR A 26 -15.68 -41.76 3.62
N ALA A 27 -15.41 -42.83 2.87
CA ALA A 27 -14.15 -43.56 2.91
C ALA A 27 -13.00 -42.77 2.26
N ALA A 28 -13.24 -42.02 1.17
CA ALA A 28 -12.24 -41.13 0.58
C ALA A 28 -11.91 -39.95 1.50
N VAL A 29 -12.90 -39.42 2.24
CA VAL A 29 -12.67 -38.45 3.31
C VAL A 29 -11.93 -39.10 4.49
N ALA A 30 -12.28 -40.33 4.89
CA ALA A 30 -11.60 -41.02 5.99
C ALA A 30 -10.15 -41.43 5.66
N VAL A 31 -9.86 -41.84 4.43
CA VAL A 31 -8.50 -42.19 3.95
C VAL A 31 -7.64 -40.93 3.77
N ALA A 32 -8.23 -39.77 3.48
CA ALA A 32 -7.52 -38.50 3.53
C ALA A 32 -7.12 -38.07 4.96
N TYR A 33 -7.65 -38.72 6.00
CA TYR A 33 -7.39 -38.44 7.41
C TYR A 33 -6.56 -39.52 8.14
N THR A 34 -6.16 -40.60 7.48
CA THR A 34 -5.45 -41.73 8.13
C THR A 34 -4.05 -42.02 7.59
N GLU A 35 -3.39 -41.02 7.00
CA GLU A 35 -1.93 -40.96 7.07
C GLU A 35 -1.51 -39.77 7.92
N PRO A 36 -0.72 -39.96 8.99
CA PRO A 36 0.05 -38.88 9.53
C PRO A 36 1.12 -38.58 8.48
N ARG A 37 0.76 -37.80 7.45
CA ARG A 37 1.76 -36.86 6.94
C ARG A 37 2.18 -36.11 8.18
N LEU A 38 3.42 -36.30 8.61
CA LEU A 38 4.13 -35.33 9.44
C LEU A 38 3.96 -34.00 8.70
N ARG A 39 2.87 -33.27 8.95
CA ARG A 39 2.80 -31.86 8.66
C ARG A 39 3.94 -31.33 9.51
N ALA A 40 4.99 -30.86 8.85
CA ALA A 40 5.97 -30.04 9.53
C ALA A 40 5.18 -29.07 10.41
N ALA A 41 5.53 -28.98 11.70
CA ALA A 41 4.84 -28.08 12.61
C ALA A 41 4.75 -26.72 11.90
N GLU A 42 3.54 -26.18 11.80
CA GLU A 42 3.34 -24.87 11.19
C GLU A 42 4.27 -23.89 11.92
N PRO A 43 5.00 -23.04 11.18
CA PRO A 43 5.95 -22.15 11.82
C PRO A 43 5.18 -21.20 12.74
N ASP A 44 5.68 -20.92 13.94
CA ASP A 44 5.04 -19.96 14.87
C ASP A 44 5.03 -18.53 14.33
N HIS A 45 5.85 -18.24 13.32
CA HIS A 45 6.01 -16.92 12.73
C HIS A 45 6.30 -16.96 11.25
N ILE A 46 6.05 -15.82 10.59
CA ILE A 46 6.46 -15.54 9.21
C ILE A 46 7.12 -14.17 9.15
N PHE A 47 7.86 -13.91 8.08
CA PHE A 47 8.37 -12.59 7.72
C PHE A 47 7.46 -12.00 6.66
N VAL A 48 6.87 -10.84 6.94
CA VAL A 48 6.09 -10.08 5.97
C VAL A 48 6.91 -8.88 5.49
N ILE A 49 6.81 -8.55 4.22
CA ILE A 49 7.44 -7.37 3.63
C ILE A 49 6.40 -6.25 3.58
N ASN A 50 6.74 -5.09 4.14
CA ASN A 50 5.90 -3.88 4.12
C ASN A 50 4.43 -4.14 4.55
N GLY A 51 4.20 -4.86 5.64
CA GLY A 51 2.85 -5.29 6.07
C GLY A 51 1.85 -4.14 6.29
N PHE A 52 2.32 -2.93 6.60
CA PHE A 52 1.50 -1.72 6.71
C PHE A 52 0.83 -1.28 5.39
N TYR A 53 1.39 -1.69 4.25
CA TYR A 53 1.00 -1.16 2.94
C TYR A 53 -0.47 -1.45 2.62
N MET A 54 -0.97 -2.63 3.00
CA MET A 54 -2.34 -3.04 2.67
C MET A 54 -3.38 -2.15 3.33
N ALA A 55 -3.20 -1.79 4.61
CA ALA A 55 -4.09 -0.84 5.29
C ALA A 55 -3.96 0.57 4.71
N MET A 56 -2.75 1.00 4.33
CA MET A 56 -2.54 2.30 3.68
C MET A 56 -3.28 2.39 2.34
N ARG A 57 -3.16 1.36 1.50
CA ARG A 57 -3.83 1.24 0.20
C ARG A 57 -5.36 1.23 0.34
N GLU A 58 -5.87 0.45 1.28
CA GLU A 58 -7.31 0.28 1.54
C GLU A 58 -8.02 1.61 1.83
N LYS A 59 -7.33 2.62 2.38
CA LYS A 59 -7.90 3.97 2.60
C LYS A 59 -8.37 4.63 1.31
N TYR A 60 -7.73 4.32 0.19
CA TYR A 60 -8.00 4.91 -1.13
C TYR A 60 -8.87 4.01 -2.01
N THR A 61 -8.86 2.71 -1.78
CA THR A 61 -9.52 1.72 -2.67
C THR A 61 -10.77 1.09 -2.08
N LYS A 62 -11.10 1.35 -0.81
CA LYS A 62 -12.36 0.88 -0.22
C LYS A 62 -13.58 1.56 -0.87
N PRO A 63 -14.71 0.87 -1.04
CA PRO A 63 -15.93 1.48 -1.57
C PRO A 63 -16.33 2.75 -0.83
N GLY A 64 -16.66 3.79 -1.59
CA GLY A 64 -17.03 5.11 -1.05
C GLY A 64 -15.85 6.02 -0.66
N ALA A 65 -14.60 5.56 -0.79
CA ALA A 65 -13.45 6.46 -0.74
C ALA A 65 -13.30 7.22 -2.06
N SER A 66 -12.81 8.46 -1.98
CA SER A 66 -12.38 9.26 -3.13
C SER A 66 -11.28 10.22 -2.69
N ILE A 67 -10.61 10.85 -3.66
CA ILE A 67 -9.82 12.05 -3.44
C ILE A 67 -10.42 13.21 -4.22
N HIS A 68 -10.24 14.42 -3.71
CA HIS A 68 -10.45 15.64 -4.50
C HIS A 68 -9.09 16.26 -4.80
N TYR A 69 -8.72 16.38 -6.06
CA TYR A 69 -7.41 16.88 -6.49
C TYR A 69 -7.50 18.29 -7.07
N TYR A 70 -6.39 19.01 -6.98
CA TYR A 70 -6.14 20.31 -7.57
C TYR A 70 -4.83 20.26 -8.34
N LEU A 71 -4.87 20.71 -9.59
CA LEU A 71 -3.68 21.05 -10.34
C LEU A 71 -3.44 22.54 -10.14
N VAL A 72 -2.30 22.88 -9.56
CA VAL A 72 -1.99 24.24 -9.15
C VAL A 72 -0.74 24.77 -9.81
N GLU A 73 -0.69 26.08 -10.02
CA GLU A 73 0.47 26.79 -10.56
C GLU A 73 0.71 28.13 -9.87
N TRP A 74 1.98 28.56 -9.82
CA TRP A 74 2.38 29.90 -9.37
C TRP A 74 3.73 30.31 -9.97
N GLU A 75 4.04 31.61 -9.89
CA GLU A 75 5.31 32.13 -10.39
C GLU A 75 6.47 31.80 -9.43
N PRO A 76 7.62 31.30 -9.93
CA PRO A 76 8.79 30.98 -9.09
C PRO A 76 9.28 32.12 -8.19
N SER A 77 9.06 33.38 -8.60
CA SER A 77 9.47 34.58 -7.86
C SER A 77 8.57 34.92 -6.67
N GLU A 78 7.34 34.44 -6.67
CA GLU A 78 6.31 34.85 -5.70
C GLU A 78 6.28 33.93 -4.47
N LEU A 79 6.59 32.65 -4.65
CA LEU A 79 6.58 31.65 -3.59
C LEU A 79 7.62 30.57 -3.82
N ALA A 80 8.60 30.47 -2.93
CA ALA A 80 9.58 29.40 -2.97
C ALA A 80 8.93 28.04 -2.71
N TRP A 81 9.44 26.98 -3.34
CA TRP A 81 8.89 25.63 -3.18
C TRP A 81 8.92 25.14 -1.73
N PHE A 82 9.99 25.47 -1.01
CA PHE A 82 10.10 25.19 0.42
C PHE A 82 8.96 25.83 1.22
N ASP A 83 8.65 27.11 0.96
CA ASP A 83 7.56 27.82 1.65
C ASP A 83 6.18 27.27 1.27
N PHE A 84 5.98 26.85 0.02
CA PHE A 84 4.78 26.12 -0.38
C PHE A 84 4.60 24.83 0.47
N ARG A 85 5.66 24.05 0.65
CA ARG A 85 5.59 22.81 1.45
C ARG A 85 5.47 23.07 2.95
N MET A 86 6.20 24.02 3.48
CA MET A 86 6.33 24.19 4.93
C MET A 86 5.28 25.15 5.51
N ASN A 87 4.99 26.24 4.80
CA ASN A 87 4.14 27.31 5.31
C ASN A 87 2.71 27.20 4.78
N VAL A 88 2.53 26.80 3.52
CA VAL A 88 1.19 26.62 2.92
C VAL A 88 0.62 25.24 3.25
N LEU A 89 1.34 24.16 2.91
CA LEU A 89 0.88 22.80 3.16
C LEU A 89 1.03 22.40 4.64
N GLY A 90 2.22 22.58 5.21
CA GLY A 90 2.55 22.18 6.58
C GLY A 90 3.26 20.83 6.66
N SER A 91 3.93 20.56 7.78
CA SER A 91 4.69 19.32 8.00
C SER A 91 3.78 18.08 7.99
N THR A 92 4.37 16.90 7.72
CA THR A 92 3.60 15.65 7.57
C THR A 92 2.83 15.27 8.82
N ASP A 93 3.39 15.54 10.00
CA ASP A 93 2.68 15.41 11.28
C ASP A 93 1.88 16.70 11.54
N PRO A 94 0.54 16.66 11.43
CA PRO A 94 -0.29 17.87 11.56
C PRO A 94 -0.16 18.55 12.93
N ALA A 95 0.13 17.80 13.99
CA ALA A 95 0.32 18.33 15.33
C ALA A 95 1.62 19.16 15.45
N ALA A 96 2.60 18.89 14.57
CA ALA A 96 3.86 19.62 14.44
C ALA A 96 3.90 20.55 13.22
N ALA A 97 2.78 20.71 12.51
CA ALA A 97 2.69 21.60 11.36
C ALA A 97 2.60 23.06 11.81
N GLN A 98 3.22 23.97 11.05
CA GLN A 98 3.26 25.39 11.38
C GLN A 98 1.83 25.95 11.54
N PRO A 99 1.55 26.75 12.58
CA PRO A 99 0.27 27.42 12.74
C PRO A 99 -0.13 28.19 11.48
N GLY A 100 -1.37 27.96 11.01
CA GLY A 100 -1.90 28.57 9.78
C GLY A 100 -1.63 27.80 8.49
N SER A 101 -0.77 26.78 8.51
CA SER A 101 -0.64 25.85 7.37
C SER A 101 -1.88 24.94 7.24
N LEU A 102 -2.15 24.44 6.03
CA LEU A 102 -3.31 23.60 5.75
C LEU A 102 -3.44 22.40 6.67
N ARG A 103 -2.36 21.64 6.87
CA ARG A 103 -2.37 20.47 7.76
C ARG A 103 -2.65 20.87 9.20
N ASN A 104 -2.10 21.99 9.67
CA ASN A 104 -2.35 22.50 11.02
C ASN A 104 -3.81 22.96 11.22
N ILE A 105 -4.38 23.68 10.26
CA ILE A 105 -5.79 24.11 10.32
C ILE A 105 -6.70 22.88 10.29
N ILE A 106 -6.45 21.92 9.38
CA ILE A 106 -7.23 20.68 9.31
C ILE A 106 -7.14 19.91 10.63
N TYR A 107 -5.97 19.86 11.27
CA TYR A 107 -5.79 19.26 12.58
C TYR A 107 -6.50 20.01 13.71
N SER A 108 -6.49 21.34 13.71
CA SER A 108 -7.10 22.13 14.78
C SER A 108 -8.63 22.13 14.68
N ASP A 109 -9.16 22.18 13.46
CA ASP A 109 -10.57 22.37 13.18
C ASP A 109 -11.26 21.10 12.65
N TRP A 110 -10.65 19.92 12.81
CA TRP A 110 -11.10 18.67 12.17
C TRP A 110 -12.59 18.36 12.38
N ARG A 111 -13.13 18.63 13.59
CA ARG A 111 -14.56 18.45 13.89
C ARG A 111 -15.44 19.42 13.10
N ALA A 112 -15.05 20.68 13.02
CA ALA A 112 -15.79 21.71 12.27
C ALA A 112 -15.73 21.45 10.76
N LEU A 113 -14.63 20.85 10.29
CA LEU A 113 -14.45 20.39 8.90
C LEU A 113 -15.19 19.08 8.60
N GLY A 114 -15.79 18.43 9.61
CA GLY A 114 -16.59 17.22 9.44
C GLY A 114 -15.77 15.93 9.35
N LEU A 115 -14.51 15.90 9.79
CA LEU A 115 -13.69 14.70 9.82
C LEU A 115 -14.18 13.75 10.93
N ALA A 116 -14.08 12.44 10.69
CA ALA A 116 -14.55 11.41 11.63
C ALA A 116 -13.59 11.20 12.82
N SER A 117 -12.33 11.57 12.67
CA SER A 117 -11.29 11.40 13.69
C SER A 117 -10.26 12.50 13.59
N GLU A 118 -9.55 12.74 14.69
CA GLU A 118 -8.40 13.63 14.72
C GLU A 118 -7.33 13.20 13.71
N PRO A 119 -6.80 14.13 12.89
CA PRO A 119 -5.72 13.84 11.95
C PRO A 119 -4.45 13.31 12.61
N ASN A 120 -3.72 12.47 11.89
CA ASN A 120 -2.43 11.91 12.30
C ASN A 120 -1.45 11.89 11.11
N VAL A 121 -0.24 11.39 11.29
CA VAL A 121 0.80 11.34 10.24
C VAL A 121 0.31 10.66 8.94
N GLY A 122 -0.49 9.59 9.04
CA GLY A 122 -1.02 8.90 7.86
C GLY A 122 -2.24 9.61 7.26
N ASP A 123 -3.15 10.03 8.14
CA ASP A 123 -4.38 10.74 7.82
C ASP A 123 -4.22 12.23 8.15
N ASN A 124 -3.38 12.92 7.39
CA ASN A 124 -2.96 14.31 7.62
C ASN A 124 -3.73 15.34 6.78
N GLY A 125 -4.95 15.03 6.38
CA GLY A 125 -5.81 15.92 5.57
C GLY A 125 -5.43 16.00 4.09
N VAL A 126 -4.23 16.50 3.78
CA VAL A 126 -3.83 16.90 2.42
C VAL A 126 -2.45 16.39 2.03
N HIS A 127 -2.32 16.11 0.73
CA HIS A 127 -1.08 15.80 0.04
C HIS A 127 -0.72 16.92 -0.93
N ALA A 128 0.57 17.18 -1.12
CA ALA A 128 1.09 17.95 -2.26
C ALA A 128 2.47 17.43 -2.69
N SER A 129 2.78 17.62 -3.96
CA SER A 129 4.06 17.22 -4.58
C SER A 129 5.29 17.70 -3.81
N ALA A 130 6.32 16.85 -3.76
CA ALA A 130 7.58 17.15 -3.06
C ALA A 130 8.58 17.99 -3.89
N SER A 131 8.43 17.98 -5.23
CA SER A 131 9.25 18.73 -6.19
C SER A 131 8.51 18.91 -7.52
N PRO A 132 8.97 19.78 -8.43
CA PRO A 132 8.46 19.85 -9.80
C PRO A 132 8.53 18.52 -10.56
N PHE A 133 9.59 17.74 -10.35
CA PHE A 133 9.74 16.40 -10.91
C PHE A 133 8.68 15.43 -10.39
N GLU A 134 8.46 15.40 -9.08
CA GLU A 134 7.41 14.56 -8.49
C GLU A 134 6.02 15.01 -8.93
N ALA A 135 5.80 16.32 -9.03
CA ALA A 135 4.54 16.87 -9.51
C ALA A 135 4.22 16.44 -10.95
N MET A 136 5.23 16.38 -11.83
CA MET A 136 5.10 15.81 -13.17
C MET A 136 4.72 14.33 -13.09
N CYS A 137 5.46 13.52 -12.33
CA CYS A 137 5.15 12.10 -12.17
C CYS A 137 3.72 11.87 -11.65
N GLU A 138 3.26 12.72 -10.74
CA GLU A 138 1.91 12.66 -10.19
C GLU A 138 0.84 13.05 -11.21
N ARG A 139 1.05 14.09 -12.03
CA ARG A 139 0.10 14.44 -13.09
C ARG A 139 0.01 13.35 -14.16
N LEU A 140 1.14 12.76 -14.55
CA LEU A 140 1.18 11.61 -15.45
C LEU A 140 0.39 10.42 -14.88
N ASN A 141 0.55 10.15 -13.59
CA ASN A 141 -0.11 9.02 -12.93
C ASN A 141 -1.60 9.28 -12.68
N TRP A 142 -1.94 10.34 -11.94
CA TRP A 142 -3.29 10.55 -11.39
C TRP A 142 -4.30 11.06 -12.42
N VAL A 143 -3.87 11.89 -13.37
CA VAL A 143 -4.77 12.48 -14.37
C VAL A 143 -4.43 12.06 -15.80
N GLY A 144 -3.46 11.17 -15.98
CA GLY A 144 -3.10 10.62 -17.29
C GLY A 144 -2.49 11.65 -18.26
N MET A 145 -1.93 12.75 -17.73
CA MET A 145 -1.33 13.79 -18.57
C MET A 145 -0.14 13.22 -19.34
N PRO A 146 -0.11 13.30 -20.69
CA PRO A 146 1.06 12.90 -21.45
C PRO A 146 2.31 13.70 -21.05
N LEU A 147 3.48 13.05 -21.08
CA LEU A 147 4.75 13.71 -20.72
C LEU A 147 5.02 14.95 -21.59
N GLU A 148 4.65 14.86 -22.86
CA GLU A 148 4.82 15.90 -23.87
C GLU A 148 3.82 17.05 -23.73
N GLU A 149 2.75 16.88 -22.95
CA GLU A 149 1.79 17.93 -22.64
C GLU A 149 2.10 18.61 -21.30
N ASP A 150 2.71 17.86 -20.37
CA ASP A 150 3.19 18.38 -19.09
C ASP A 150 4.26 19.48 -19.27
N SER A 151 4.13 20.59 -18.52
CA SER A 151 5.05 21.72 -18.67
C SER A 151 6.47 21.40 -18.22
N PHE A 152 6.63 20.67 -17.12
CA PHE A 152 7.93 20.26 -16.61
C PHE A 152 8.47 19.06 -17.41
N GLY A 153 7.58 18.17 -17.85
CA GLY A 153 7.90 17.08 -18.78
C GLY A 153 8.52 17.59 -20.08
N ARG A 154 7.89 18.58 -20.73
CA ARG A 154 8.47 19.26 -21.90
C ARG A 154 9.80 19.93 -21.57
N ALA A 155 9.89 20.64 -20.44
CA ALA A 155 11.13 21.30 -20.05
C ALA A 155 12.30 20.32 -19.86
N LEU A 156 12.05 19.11 -19.33
CA LEU A 156 13.06 18.05 -19.27
C LEU A 156 13.52 17.62 -20.67
N LEU A 157 12.57 17.42 -21.59
CA LEU A 157 12.87 17.04 -22.98
C LEU A 157 13.65 18.13 -23.72
N ASP A 158 13.23 19.38 -23.58
CA ASP A 158 13.89 20.56 -24.17
C ASP A 158 15.30 20.78 -23.56
N ALA A 159 15.48 20.41 -22.28
CA ALA A 159 16.76 20.40 -21.60
C ALA A 159 17.66 19.21 -21.99
N GLY A 160 17.21 18.35 -22.91
CA GLY A 160 17.98 17.20 -23.42
C GLY A 160 18.05 16.02 -22.47
N ILE A 161 17.21 15.97 -21.43
CA ILE A 161 17.22 14.90 -20.43
C ILE A 161 16.43 13.70 -20.98
N PRO A 162 17.07 12.52 -21.20
CA PRO A 162 16.37 11.38 -21.76
C PRO A 162 15.49 10.69 -20.72
N ARG A 163 14.45 10.00 -21.19
CA ARG A 163 13.43 9.33 -20.33
C ARG A 163 13.97 8.26 -19.35
N VAL A 164 15.24 7.85 -19.46
CA VAL A 164 15.84 6.71 -18.72
C VAL A 164 17.10 7.10 -17.95
N ALA A 165 17.47 8.38 -17.86
CA ALA A 165 18.72 8.79 -17.20
C ALA A 165 18.64 8.69 -15.66
N PHE A 166 18.96 7.52 -15.12
CA PHE A 166 19.48 7.37 -13.76
C PHE A 166 20.37 6.13 -13.65
N GLU A 167 21.57 6.21 -14.21
CA GLU A 167 22.59 5.18 -14.05
C GLU A 167 23.82 5.79 -13.35
N GLY A 168 24.24 5.20 -12.22
CA GLY A 168 25.54 5.51 -11.62
C GLY A 168 25.54 5.83 -10.12
N LYS A 169 24.38 6.02 -9.46
CA LYS A 169 24.30 6.22 -8.00
C LYS A 169 23.16 5.40 -7.37
N LYS A 170 23.35 4.88 -6.16
CA LYS A 170 22.31 4.16 -5.38
C LYS A 170 21.32 5.11 -4.69
N GLN A 171 20.91 6.19 -5.37
CA GLN A 171 20.02 7.23 -4.81
C GLN A 171 18.68 7.21 -5.55
N SER A 172 17.59 7.68 -4.97
CA SER A 172 16.34 7.88 -5.73
C SER A 172 16.40 9.21 -6.49
N LEU A 173 15.86 9.29 -7.71
CA LEU A 173 15.64 10.58 -8.39
C LEU A 173 14.72 11.49 -7.56
N PHE A 174 13.69 10.92 -6.95
CA PHE A 174 12.77 11.65 -6.07
C PHE A 174 13.55 12.29 -4.90
N ASP A 175 14.39 11.53 -4.20
CA ASP A 175 15.21 12.05 -3.09
C ASP A 175 16.24 13.09 -3.56
N ALA A 176 16.78 12.96 -4.78
CA ALA A 176 17.78 13.88 -5.31
C ALA A 176 17.17 15.23 -5.75
N LEU A 177 15.91 15.22 -6.15
CA LEU A 177 15.18 16.38 -6.69
C LEU A 177 14.17 16.97 -5.71
N GLU A 178 13.94 16.33 -4.56
CA GLU A 178 13.07 16.83 -3.50
C GLU A 178 13.48 18.24 -3.03
N ASP A 179 12.48 19.04 -2.63
CA ASP A 179 12.66 20.37 -2.05
C ASP A 179 13.40 21.38 -2.94
N SER A 180 13.44 21.13 -4.25
CA SER A 180 13.99 22.06 -5.23
C SER A 180 12.90 22.82 -5.97
N GLY A 181 13.16 24.09 -6.26
CA GLY A 181 12.31 24.91 -7.14
C GLY A 181 12.51 24.55 -8.62
N TYR A 182 11.65 25.06 -9.52
CA TYR A 182 11.64 24.73 -10.96
C TYR A 182 13.02 24.72 -11.62
N ALA A 183 13.74 25.85 -11.60
CA ALA A 183 15.03 25.98 -12.28
C ALA A 183 16.12 25.12 -11.63
N GLU A 184 16.14 25.05 -10.29
CA GLU A 184 17.07 24.21 -9.54
C GLU A 184 16.84 22.73 -9.81
N CYS A 185 15.57 22.31 -9.88
CA CYS A 185 15.16 20.93 -10.16
C CYS A 185 15.64 20.50 -11.55
N LEU A 186 15.43 21.35 -12.58
CA LEU A 186 15.95 21.10 -13.92
C LEU A 186 17.48 21.06 -13.96
N ALA A 187 18.16 21.99 -13.30
CA ALA A 187 19.62 22.02 -13.26
C ALA A 187 20.20 20.77 -12.59
N LYS A 188 19.60 20.31 -11.49
CA LYS A 188 19.96 19.04 -10.84
C LYS A 188 19.70 17.85 -11.77
N ALA A 189 18.56 17.83 -12.45
CA ALA A 189 18.22 16.77 -13.39
C ALA A 189 19.20 16.70 -14.58
N GLN A 190 19.60 17.86 -15.14
CA GLN A 190 20.65 17.94 -16.18
C GLN A 190 21.98 17.38 -15.67
N ALA A 191 22.41 17.80 -14.48
CA ALA A 191 23.65 17.33 -13.87
C ALA A 191 23.64 15.81 -13.62
N ILE A 192 22.49 15.25 -13.20
CA ILE A 192 22.31 13.81 -13.02
C ILE A 192 22.37 13.06 -14.35
N ALA A 193 21.76 13.63 -15.40
CA ALA A 193 21.75 13.05 -16.74
C ALA A 193 23.06 13.24 -17.51
N GLY A 194 24.01 14.02 -16.98
CA GLY A 194 25.27 14.33 -17.67
C GLY A 194 25.09 15.21 -18.90
N VAL A 195 24.00 15.99 -18.94
CA VAL A 195 23.71 16.93 -20.03
C VAL A 195 23.86 18.37 -19.54
N SER A 196 24.03 19.29 -20.47
CA SER A 196 24.12 20.72 -20.21
C SER A 196 23.32 21.48 -21.24
N GLY A 197 22.64 22.55 -20.84
CA GLY A 197 21.87 23.38 -21.75
C GLY A 197 21.24 24.56 -21.03
N ALA A 198 20.50 25.37 -21.78
CA ALA A 198 19.66 26.39 -21.17
C ALA A 198 18.61 25.74 -20.26
N ILE A 199 18.27 26.42 -19.16
CA ILE A 199 17.12 26.07 -18.33
C ILE A 199 15.94 26.88 -18.89
N PRO A 200 14.92 26.23 -19.50
CA PRO A 200 13.74 26.93 -19.97
C PRO A 200 13.07 27.70 -18.82
N GLU A 201 12.40 28.81 -19.13
CA GLU A 201 11.53 29.47 -18.17
C GLU A 201 10.24 28.67 -17.98
N GLY A 202 9.69 28.67 -16.76
CA GLY A 202 8.45 27.97 -16.48
C GLY A 202 7.91 28.26 -15.08
N LYS A 203 6.66 27.86 -14.85
CA LYS A 203 5.97 28.04 -13.58
C LYS A 203 6.26 26.91 -12.62
N MET A 204 6.10 27.18 -11.33
CA MET A 204 5.95 26.12 -10.35
C MET A 204 4.59 25.46 -10.56
N GLN A 205 4.53 24.13 -10.57
CA GLN A 205 3.29 23.38 -10.65
C GLN A 205 3.30 22.20 -9.68
N ALA A 206 2.24 22.04 -8.90
CA ALA A 206 2.07 20.92 -7.98
C ALA A 206 0.75 20.18 -8.24
N PHE A 207 0.75 18.89 -7.91
CA PHE A 207 -0.45 18.09 -7.72
C PHE A 207 -0.78 18.10 -6.23
N VAL A 208 -1.96 18.60 -5.88
CA VAL A 208 -2.46 18.65 -4.50
C VAL A 208 -3.71 17.79 -4.43
N PHE A 209 -3.90 17.01 -3.37
CA PHE A 209 -5.19 16.35 -3.17
C PHE A 209 -5.57 16.26 -1.70
N ILE A 210 -6.88 16.31 -1.45
CA ILE A 210 -7.48 16.00 -0.16
C ILE A 210 -7.57 14.49 -0.03
N LYS A 211 -6.98 13.95 1.04
CA LYS A 211 -6.97 12.51 1.32
C LYS A 211 -8.39 12.03 1.65
N PRO A 212 -8.71 10.73 1.43
CA PRO A 212 -10.08 10.23 1.54
C PRO A 212 -10.79 10.50 2.87
N HIS A 213 -10.06 10.50 3.99
CA HIS A 213 -10.65 10.76 5.31
C HIS A 213 -11.09 12.22 5.53
N ALA A 214 -10.64 13.14 4.68
CA ALA A 214 -10.85 14.58 4.81
C ALA A 214 -11.64 15.19 3.64
N VAL A 215 -12.12 14.38 2.69
CA VAL A 215 -12.93 14.86 1.57
C VAL A 215 -14.31 15.29 2.09
N THR A 216 -14.42 16.58 2.40
CA THR A 216 -15.66 17.26 2.79
C THR A 216 -15.73 18.59 2.03
N GLY A 217 -16.93 19.12 1.81
CA GLY A 217 -17.10 20.44 1.18
C GLY A 217 -16.41 21.56 1.97
N ALA A 218 -16.35 21.44 3.30
CA ALA A 218 -15.65 22.39 4.17
C ALA A 218 -14.13 22.32 3.96
N THR A 219 -13.54 21.13 3.88
CA THR A 219 -12.12 20.96 3.57
C THR A 219 -11.78 21.45 2.16
N GLN A 220 -12.61 21.17 1.16
CA GLN A 220 -12.42 21.69 -0.20
C GLN A 220 -12.40 23.21 -0.24
N THR A 221 -13.34 23.85 0.47
CA THR A 221 -13.40 25.32 0.59
C THR A 221 -12.16 25.88 1.29
N LEU A 222 -11.72 25.24 2.38
CA LEU A 222 -10.50 25.61 3.09
C LEU A 222 -9.27 25.54 2.17
N VAL A 223 -9.07 24.41 1.48
CA VAL A 223 -7.92 24.20 0.60
C VAL A 223 -7.89 25.22 -0.53
N ALA A 224 -9.02 25.42 -1.22
CA ALA A 224 -9.10 26.39 -2.30
C ALA A 224 -8.79 27.82 -1.82
N ARG A 225 -9.34 28.23 -0.66
CA ARG A 225 -9.06 29.54 -0.07
C ARG A 225 -7.58 29.70 0.30
N SER A 226 -7.00 28.75 1.02
CA SER A 226 -5.60 28.84 1.46
C SER A 226 -4.61 28.86 0.30
N LEU A 227 -4.88 28.12 -0.78
CA LEU A 227 -4.07 28.19 -2.00
C LEU A 227 -4.16 29.60 -2.62
N ALA A 228 -5.37 30.15 -2.76
CA ALA A 228 -5.56 31.49 -3.31
C ALA A 228 -4.89 32.58 -2.45
N GLU A 229 -5.01 32.51 -1.12
CA GLU A 229 -4.34 33.42 -0.17
C GLU A 229 -2.81 33.37 -0.28
N ALA A 230 -2.25 32.21 -0.66
CA ALA A 230 -0.82 32.03 -0.90
C ALA A 230 -0.38 32.44 -2.32
N GLY A 231 -1.27 33.02 -3.14
CA GLY A 231 -0.97 33.35 -4.54
C GLY A 231 -0.86 32.13 -5.47
N VAL A 232 -1.33 30.97 -5.01
CA VAL A 232 -1.32 29.72 -5.78
C VAL A 232 -2.63 29.57 -6.55
N LYS A 233 -2.54 29.52 -7.88
CA LYS A 233 -3.70 29.42 -8.77
C LYS A 233 -4.07 27.96 -9.00
N ILE A 234 -5.33 27.62 -8.78
CA ILE A 234 -5.92 26.35 -9.25
C ILE A 234 -6.30 26.51 -10.72
N TYR A 235 -5.74 25.70 -11.61
CA TYR A 235 -6.07 25.72 -13.04
C TYR A 235 -6.93 24.55 -13.50
N ALA A 236 -6.98 23.47 -12.70
CA ALA A 236 -7.91 22.37 -12.86
C ALA A 236 -8.13 21.67 -11.52
N GLU A 237 -9.27 21.02 -11.36
CA GLU A 237 -9.59 20.20 -10.20
C GLU A 237 -10.54 19.07 -10.60
N GLY A 238 -10.69 18.07 -9.73
CA GLY A 238 -11.63 16.97 -9.97
C GLY A 238 -11.65 15.96 -8.84
N GLU A 239 -12.51 14.96 -9.00
CA GLU A 239 -12.66 13.84 -8.06
C GLU A 239 -12.23 12.53 -8.73
N LEU A 240 -11.53 11.68 -7.97
CA LEU A 240 -11.21 10.32 -8.35
C LEU A 240 -11.72 9.37 -7.27
N ASP A 241 -12.65 8.50 -7.65
CA ASP A 241 -13.24 7.52 -6.74
C ASP A 241 -12.35 6.28 -6.57
N ALA A 242 -12.69 5.48 -5.55
CA ALA A 242 -11.99 4.23 -5.25
C ALA A 242 -11.92 3.25 -6.44
N ALA A 243 -12.94 3.23 -7.30
CA ALA A 243 -12.99 2.33 -8.44
C ALA A 243 -11.98 2.73 -9.53
N ALA A 244 -11.86 4.03 -9.81
CA ALA A 244 -10.85 4.56 -10.71
C ALA A 244 -9.43 4.34 -10.14
N ILE A 245 -9.23 4.66 -8.85
CA ILE A 245 -7.94 4.48 -8.17
C ILE A 245 -7.49 3.01 -8.21
N GLU A 246 -8.40 2.07 -7.97
CA GLU A 246 -8.12 0.63 -8.02
C GLU A 246 -7.81 0.16 -9.45
N ARG A 247 -8.68 0.50 -10.41
CA ARG A 247 -8.55 0.07 -11.82
C ARG A 247 -7.21 0.48 -12.42
N ASP A 248 -6.83 1.73 -12.21
CA ASP A 248 -5.63 2.32 -12.82
C ASP A 248 -4.40 2.24 -11.89
N ARG A 249 -4.56 1.61 -10.72
CA ARG A 249 -3.50 1.41 -9.70
C ARG A 249 -2.83 2.72 -9.26
N LEU A 250 -3.61 3.80 -9.20
CA LEU A 250 -3.07 5.15 -9.02
C LEU A 250 -2.28 5.31 -7.72
N ILE A 251 -2.82 4.78 -6.61
CA ILE A 251 -2.15 4.84 -5.31
C ILE A 251 -0.92 3.91 -5.26
N ASP A 252 -0.98 2.76 -5.96
CA ASP A 252 0.14 1.83 -6.03
C ASP A 252 1.32 2.43 -6.82
N ASN A 253 1.04 3.13 -7.91
CA ASN A 253 2.04 3.85 -8.69
C ASN A 253 2.60 5.06 -7.93
N HIS A 254 1.75 5.81 -7.24
CA HIS A 254 2.19 6.93 -6.40
C HIS A 254 3.16 6.48 -5.29
N TYR A 255 2.90 5.32 -4.68
CA TYR A 255 3.78 4.71 -3.67
C TYR A 255 4.60 3.52 -4.21
N TYR A 256 5.00 3.57 -5.49
CA TYR A 256 5.58 2.41 -6.21
C TYR A 256 6.71 1.71 -5.45
N ALA A 257 7.63 2.47 -4.84
CA ALA A 257 8.78 1.90 -4.14
C ALA A 257 8.41 0.92 -3.02
N ILE A 258 7.32 1.20 -2.30
CA ILE A 258 6.79 0.33 -1.23
C ILE A 258 5.75 -0.66 -1.75
N ALA A 259 4.90 -0.23 -2.69
CA ALA A 259 3.87 -1.05 -3.32
C ALA A 259 4.47 -2.25 -4.05
N ASN A 260 5.48 -2.02 -4.88
CA ASN A 260 6.13 -3.07 -5.67
C ASN A 260 6.62 -4.22 -4.76
N LYS A 261 7.18 -3.90 -3.59
CA LYS A 261 7.69 -4.91 -2.64
C LYS A 261 6.58 -5.54 -1.79
N ALA A 262 5.49 -4.82 -1.56
CA ALA A 262 4.36 -5.28 -0.76
C ALA A 262 3.36 -6.14 -1.54
N SER A 263 3.26 -5.95 -2.87
CA SER A 263 2.19 -6.56 -3.67
C SER A 263 2.62 -7.18 -5.00
N LEU A 264 3.67 -6.69 -5.66
CA LEU A 264 3.98 -7.08 -7.05
C LEU A 264 5.13 -8.08 -7.17
N THR A 265 6.23 -7.82 -6.48
CA THR A 265 7.45 -8.64 -6.54
C THR A 265 7.37 -9.80 -5.53
N GLN A 266 7.78 -10.99 -5.96
CA GLN A 266 7.86 -12.16 -5.08
C GLN A 266 9.11 -12.08 -4.20
N PRO A 267 9.08 -12.57 -2.94
CA PRO A 267 10.23 -12.50 -2.03
C PRO A 267 11.54 -13.04 -2.59
N ARG A 268 11.49 -14.11 -3.38
CA ARG A 268 12.64 -14.71 -4.05
C ARG A 268 13.36 -13.78 -5.04
N ASP A 269 12.64 -12.80 -5.58
CA ASP A 269 13.13 -11.84 -6.56
C ASP A 269 13.59 -10.53 -5.88
N LEU A 270 13.48 -10.45 -4.54
CA LEU A 270 13.94 -9.32 -3.75
C LEU A 270 15.36 -9.58 -3.21
N ASN A 271 16.26 -8.67 -3.53
CA ASN A 271 17.67 -8.73 -3.15
C ASN A 271 18.04 -7.56 -2.22
N PRO A 272 17.79 -7.66 -0.90
CA PRO A 272 18.29 -6.69 0.06
C PRO A 272 19.82 -6.56 -0.04
N PRO A 273 20.42 -5.39 0.27
CA PRO A 273 21.88 -5.24 0.31
C PRO A 273 22.55 -6.26 1.24
N ALA A 274 23.75 -6.74 0.92
CA ALA A 274 24.44 -7.78 1.70
C ALA A 274 24.58 -7.42 3.20
N ALA A 275 24.95 -6.18 3.51
CA ALA A 275 25.02 -5.69 4.89
C ALA A 275 23.68 -5.77 5.63
N LYS A 276 22.57 -5.61 4.89
CA LYS A 276 21.20 -5.68 5.41
C LYS A 276 20.68 -7.11 5.56
N GLN A 277 21.14 -8.04 4.71
CA GLN A 277 20.90 -9.46 4.91
C GLN A 277 21.63 -9.97 6.17
N GLU A 278 22.84 -9.48 6.44
CA GLU A 278 23.57 -9.80 7.67
C GLU A 278 22.88 -9.21 8.91
N GLU A 279 22.34 -8.00 8.82
CA GLU A 279 21.49 -7.42 9.87
C GLU A 279 20.25 -8.29 10.15
N PHE A 280 19.56 -8.75 9.11
CA PHE A 280 18.43 -9.69 9.22
C PHE A 280 18.84 -10.99 9.91
N ARG A 281 19.97 -11.58 9.50
CA ARG A 281 20.50 -12.81 10.10
C ARG A 281 20.83 -12.63 11.57
N ARG A 282 21.52 -11.55 11.93
CA ARG A 282 21.84 -11.24 13.33
C ARG A 282 20.59 -11.03 14.18
N LYS A 283 19.58 -10.37 13.62
CA LYS A 283 18.35 -10.05 14.34
C LYS A 283 17.44 -11.26 14.55
N PHE A 284 17.27 -12.08 13.52
CA PHE A 284 16.27 -13.15 13.52
C PHE A 284 16.84 -14.57 13.61
N GLY A 285 18.17 -14.71 13.56
CA GLY A 285 18.85 -16.01 13.68
C GLY A 285 18.79 -16.88 12.43
N ILE A 286 18.32 -16.35 11.30
CA ILE A 286 18.17 -17.08 10.03
C ILE A 286 18.64 -16.20 8.86
N ALA A 287 19.39 -16.77 7.91
CA ALA A 287 19.82 -16.01 6.74
C ALA A 287 18.62 -15.68 5.84
N TRP A 288 18.70 -14.57 5.11
CA TRP A 288 17.62 -14.14 4.21
C TRP A 288 17.23 -15.23 3.19
N ARG A 289 18.24 -15.87 2.57
CA ARG A 289 18.01 -16.96 1.60
C ARG A 289 17.37 -18.18 2.25
N ASP A 290 17.87 -18.59 3.41
CA ASP A 290 17.32 -19.73 4.16
C ASP A 290 15.86 -19.49 4.56
N ALA A 291 15.50 -18.25 4.96
CA ALA A 291 14.12 -17.89 5.27
C ALA A 291 13.19 -17.97 4.04
N ILE A 292 13.68 -17.59 2.86
CA ILE A 292 12.95 -17.75 1.60
C ILE A 292 12.79 -19.23 1.25
N GLU A 293 13.87 -20.02 1.32
CA GLU A 293 13.87 -21.45 1.00
C GLU A 293 12.99 -22.26 1.98
N ALA A 294 12.92 -21.83 3.24
CA ALA A 294 12.01 -22.38 4.24
C ALA A 294 10.54 -21.94 4.06
N GLY A 295 10.22 -21.09 3.07
CA GLY A 295 8.85 -20.62 2.83
C GLY A 295 8.31 -19.70 3.92
N LEU A 296 9.18 -18.98 4.62
CA LEU A 296 8.81 -18.09 5.74
C LEU A 296 8.60 -16.63 5.34
N VAL A 297 9.05 -16.23 4.14
CA VAL A 297 9.00 -14.83 3.69
C VAL A 297 7.86 -14.62 2.70
N TYR A 298 7.06 -13.59 2.95
CA TYR A 298 5.90 -13.20 2.13
C TYR A 298 5.92 -11.69 1.86
N ASN A 299 5.46 -11.27 0.69
CA ASN A 299 5.02 -9.89 0.52
C ASN A 299 3.71 -9.66 1.31
N ALA A 300 3.28 -8.41 1.49
CA ALA A 300 2.09 -8.11 2.29
C ALA A 300 0.81 -8.79 1.74
N VAL A 301 0.64 -8.81 0.41
CA VAL A 301 -0.52 -9.45 -0.24
C VAL A 301 -0.57 -10.96 0.05
N ASP A 302 0.55 -11.66 -0.15
CA ASP A 302 0.63 -13.10 0.04
C ASP A 302 0.66 -13.47 1.53
N GLY A 303 1.18 -12.59 2.39
CA GLY A 303 1.08 -12.70 3.84
C GLY A 303 -0.37 -12.61 4.33
N CYS A 304 -1.15 -11.66 3.79
CA CYS A 304 -2.59 -11.56 4.06
C CYS A 304 -3.33 -12.84 3.65
N LYS A 305 -3.05 -13.37 2.44
CA LYS A 305 -3.62 -14.64 1.97
C LYS A 305 -3.25 -15.81 2.87
N ARG A 306 -1.96 -15.93 3.25
CA ARG A 306 -1.44 -17.01 4.09
C ARG A 306 -2.07 -17.03 5.49
N LEU A 307 -2.36 -15.85 6.04
CA LEU A 307 -2.96 -15.71 7.36
C LEU A 307 -4.50 -15.63 7.33
N ALA A 308 -5.10 -15.56 6.14
CA ALA A 308 -6.52 -15.29 5.93
C ALA A 308 -7.01 -14.01 6.63
N ILE A 309 -6.26 -12.92 6.49
CA ILE A 309 -6.57 -11.60 7.09
C ILE A 309 -6.62 -10.48 6.05
N GLY A 310 -7.38 -9.41 6.36
CA GLY A 310 -7.38 -8.17 5.58
C GLY A 310 -6.24 -7.22 5.93
N GLY A 311 -6.12 -6.12 5.18
CA GLY A 311 -5.04 -5.14 5.33
C GLY A 311 -4.99 -4.50 6.72
N SER A 312 -6.14 -4.11 7.26
CA SER A 312 -6.26 -3.55 8.61
C SER A 312 -5.73 -4.50 9.71
N ALA A 313 -6.03 -5.80 9.61
CA ALA A 313 -5.53 -6.79 10.57
C ALA A 313 -4.03 -7.09 10.38
N MET A 314 -3.53 -7.06 9.14
CA MET A 314 -2.10 -7.14 8.86
C MET A 314 -1.34 -5.95 9.46
N ASP A 315 -1.86 -4.72 9.29
CA ASP A 315 -1.24 -3.53 9.87
C ASP A 315 -1.26 -3.55 11.40
N ALA A 316 -2.31 -4.09 12.03
CA ALA A 316 -2.31 -4.31 13.47
C ALA A 316 -1.19 -5.25 13.93
N LYS A 317 -1.01 -6.41 13.27
CA LYS A 317 0.10 -7.33 13.53
C LYS A 317 1.46 -6.65 13.28
N TRP A 318 1.56 -5.86 12.21
CA TRP A 318 2.76 -5.10 11.85
C TRP A 318 3.11 -4.02 12.87
N ALA A 319 2.12 -3.29 13.38
CA ALA A 319 2.29 -2.25 14.40
C ALA A 319 2.78 -2.84 15.72
N THR A 320 2.30 -4.05 16.08
CA THR A 320 2.85 -4.81 17.20
C THR A 320 4.30 -5.17 16.94
N ALA A 321 4.63 -5.74 15.78
CA ALA A 321 6.02 -6.01 15.40
C ALA A 321 6.90 -4.74 15.40
N LYS A 322 6.36 -3.55 15.10
CA LYS A 322 7.10 -2.29 15.22
C LYS A 322 7.44 -1.92 16.66
N LYS A 323 6.55 -2.23 17.61
CA LYS A 323 6.67 -1.90 19.04
C LYS A 323 7.40 -2.97 19.85
N GLU A 324 7.29 -4.23 19.45
CA GLU A 324 7.85 -5.37 20.19
C GLU A 324 9.37 -5.28 20.28
N ARG A 325 9.90 -5.20 21.50
CA ARG A 325 11.31 -5.45 21.74
C ARG A 325 11.56 -6.93 21.50
N ALA A 326 12.48 -7.28 20.62
CA ALA A 326 12.93 -8.67 20.51
C ALA A 326 13.37 -9.12 21.91
N ALA A 327 12.67 -10.10 22.49
CA ALA A 327 12.99 -10.63 23.81
C ALA A 327 14.36 -11.33 23.71
N ALA A 328 15.42 -10.65 24.14
CA ALA A 328 16.78 -11.19 24.16
C ALA A 328 17.09 -11.73 25.57
N SER A 329 17.26 -13.04 25.67
CA SER A 329 17.72 -13.74 26.87
C SER A 329 19.26 -13.84 26.96
N VAL A 330 20.02 -12.77 26.66
CA VAL A 330 21.50 -12.73 26.88
C VAL A 330 22.00 -11.28 27.11
N SER A 331 23.02 -11.14 27.97
CA SER A 331 23.76 -9.89 28.24
C SER A 331 25.16 -9.87 27.60
N PRO A 332 25.70 -8.67 27.25
CA PRO A 332 25.10 -7.36 27.47
C PRO A 332 24.11 -6.97 26.35
N PRO A 333 22.94 -6.37 26.63
CA PRO A 333 22.13 -5.68 25.61
C PRO A 333 22.54 -4.17 25.56
N PRO A 334 22.01 -3.23 24.73
CA PRO A 334 20.94 -3.29 23.70
C PRO A 334 21.13 -2.39 22.42
N LEU A 335 20.27 -2.55 21.39
CA LEU A 335 19.53 -1.53 20.60
C LEU A 335 19.01 -2.15 19.28
N GLN A 336 17.78 -2.66 19.28
CA GLN A 336 16.93 -2.54 18.10
C GLN A 336 15.45 -2.72 18.50
N GLU A 337 14.71 -1.62 18.40
CA GLU A 337 13.25 -1.60 18.50
C GLU A 337 12.62 -2.52 17.44
N GLY A 338 11.51 -3.15 17.81
CA GLY A 338 10.67 -3.89 16.87
C GLY A 338 11.24 -5.24 16.41
N ALA A 339 10.35 -6.16 16.09
CA ALA A 339 10.58 -7.31 15.23
C ALA A 339 10.67 -6.91 13.73
N LEU A 340 11.30 -5.76 13.42
CA LEU A 340 11.45 -5.19 12.07
C LEU A 340 12.91 -4.97 11.66
N VAL A 341 13.20 -5.12 10.37
CA VAL A 341 14.47 -4.71 9.72
C VAL A 341 14.16 -3.79 8.55
N LYS A 342 14.87 -2.65 8.46
CA LYS A 342 14.83 -1.75 7.30
C LYS A 342 16.00 -2.07 6.37
N PHE A 343 15.68 -2.54 5.18
CA PHE A 343 16.66 -2.82 4.13
C PHE A 343 17.03 -1.58 3.30
N GLY A 344 16.22 -0.52 3.34
CA GLY A 344 16.44 0.74 2.62
C GLY A 344 15.47 0.94 1.44
N GLY A 345 15.32 2.17 0.94
CA GLY A 345 14.46 2.46 -0.23
C GLY A 345 13.02 1.93 -0.11
N GLY A 346 12.39 2.15 1.05
CA GLY A 346 11.03 1.69 1.31
C GLY A 346 10.89 0.17 1.50
N PHE A 347 11.97 -0.56 1.70
CA PHE A 347 11.95 -2.01 1.91
C PHE A 347 12.12 -2.35 3.40
N TYR A 348 11.08 -2.95 3.98
CA TYR A 348 11.05 -3.41 5.37
C TYR A 348 10.61 -4.87 5.44
N ALA A 349 11.20 -5.63 6.36
CA ALA A 349 10.76 -6.99 6.71
C ALA A 349 10.40 -7.05 8.19
N GLY A 350 9.23 -7.60 8.51
CA GLY A 350 8.75 -7.77 9.87
C GLY A 350 8.42 -9.21 10.20
N LYS A 351 8.93 -9.68 11.34
CA LYS A 351 8.56 -10.97 11.91
C LYS A 351 7.23 -10.81 12.64
N ILE A 352 6.21 -11.54 12.20
CA ILE A 352 4.87 -11.53 12.79
C ILE A 352 4.42 -12.96 13.10
N GLY A 353 3.52 -13.11 14.09
CA GLY A 353 2.95 -14.42 14.43
C GLY A 353 2.14 -15.02 13.27
N ALA A 354 2.37 -16.31 13.01
CA ALA A 354 1.75 -17.06 11.91
C ALA A 354 0.33 -17.54 12.21
N ASP A 355 -0.18 -17.25 13.41
CA ASP A 355 -1.55 -17.57 13.81
C ASP A 355 -2.54 -16.97 12.80
N SER A 356 -3.21 -17.86 12.07
CA SER A 356 -4.36 -17.52 11.24
C SER A 356 -5.50 -17.04 12.14
N ALA A 357 -6.33 -16.12 11.66
CA ALA A 357 -7.58 -15.82 12.35
C ALA A 357 -8.39 -17.11 12.51
N SER A 358 -8.77 -17.46 13.75
CA SER A 358 -9.63 -18.63 14.01
C SER A 358 -10.89 -18.54 13.13
N PRO A 359 -11.34 -19.64 12.48
CA PRO A 359 -12.53 -19.66 11.61
C PRO A 359 -13.87 -19.34 12.31
N ALA A 360 -13.84 -18.95 13.59
CA ALA A 360 -15.01 -18.65 14.39
C ALA A 360 -15.75 -17.35 14.02
N SER A 361 -15.20 -16.48 13.14
CA SER A 361 -15.81 -15.18 12.83
C SER A 361 -16.73 -15.14 11.60
N TRP A 362 -16.78 -16.20 10.79
CA TRP A 362 -17.66 -16.30 9.60
C TRP A 362 -18.69 -17.43 9.68
N ALA A 363 -18.63 -18.28 10.71
CA ALA A 363 -19.53 -19.43 10.84
C ALA A 363 -20.96 -19.04 11.26
N THR A 364 -21.20 -17.81 11.72
CA THR A 364 -22.51 -17.40 12.26
C THR A 364 -23.61 -17.22 11.21
N PRO A 365 -23.38 -16.70 9.98
CA PRO A 365 -24.46 -16.59 8.99
C PRO A 365 -24.73 -17.92 8.26
N LEU A 366 -23.71 -18.74 8.01
CA LEU A 366 -23.82 -19.93 7.16
C LEU A 366 -24.45 -21.13 7.90
N LEU A 367 -24.22 -21.26 9.21
CA LEU A 367 -24.92 -22.24 10.06
C LEU A 367 -26.40 -21.87 10.28
N LEU A 368 -26.75 -20.58 10.29
CA LEU A 368 -28.16 -20.15 10.35
C LEU A 368 -28.91 -20.44 9.03
N SER A 369 -28.25 -20.30 7.87
CA SER A 369 -28.85 -20.66 6.58
C SER A 369 -29.07 -22.17 6.40
N LEU A 370 -28.19 -23.01 6.94
CA LEU A 370 -28.36 -24.47 6.88
C LEU A 370 -29.45 -24.97 7.85
N TYR A 371 -29.59 -24.33 9.02
CA TYR A 371 -30.66 -24.65 9.98
C TYR A 371 -32.05 -24.28 9.45
N ALA A 372 -32.16 -23.19 8.67
CA ALA A 372 -33.41 -22.80 8.01
C ALA A 372 -33.82 -23.77 6.87
N LEU A 373 -32.85 -24.43 6.21
CA LEU A 373 -33.12 -25.39 5.14
C LEU A 373 -33.45 -26.80 5.64
N LEU A 374 -32.99 -27.18 6.84
CA LEU A 374 -33.24 -28.50 7.43
C LEU A 374 -34.35 -28.49 8.50
N GLY A 375 -34.66 -27.35 9.11
CA GLY A 375 -35.74 -27.21 10.10
C GLY A 375 -37.16 -27.20 9.53
N GLY A 376 -37.32 -27.12 8.20
CA GLY A 376 -38.62 -27.09 7.53
C GLY A 376 -39.24 -28.47 7.22
N LEU A 377 -38.64 -29.58 7.67
CA LEU A 377 -39.09 -30.94 7.32
C LEU A 377 -39.58 -31.80 8.49
N THR A 378 -39.77 -31.23 9.69
CA THR A 378 -40.45 -31.94 10.78
C THR A 378 -41.36 -31.03 11.59
N LYS A 379 -42.51 -30.66 11.01
CA LYS A 379 -43.87 -30.84 11.55
C LYS A 379 -44.90 -30.19 10.65
#